data_AF-E0RWW3-F1
#
_entry.id   AF-E0RWW3-F1
#
_cell.length_a   1.000
_cell.length_b   1.000
_cell.length_c   1.000
_cell.angle_alpha   90.00
_cell.angle_beta   90.00
_cell.angle_gamma   90.00
#
_symmetry.space_group_name_H-M   'P 1'
#
loop_
_entity.id
_entity.type
_entity.pdbx_description
1 polymer ?
#
loop_
_entity_poly.entity_id
_entity_poly.type
_entity_poly.pdbx_seq_one_letter_code
_entity_poly.pdbx_strand_id
1 'polypeptide(L)'
;MSKDFKHISDMEKIFDEVLDAQDYLDKAIEKYKKLQPKVQKLDKYYSSKQWKDDFAADERGEIPVSMKRGVLSEDGIYNMLERDKEILEMLGESVEESPESKKKLTYHEVVKKAQAAAKLRGEYGNKNVRLYPCKTWLNGDQINLWTYWQGHQYKDIDEKGVDILLVGQDWGNPEKDDKTIARIEAIQTGKSDSFYNDHASITDKNLKVLFKCLGCDIEKADPGQRLFFTNYSLGYRKGSEQGGMTRTLLREDERFFDDLVLSLNPKIIICLGKITYEAVTREKASGFVEQLRTGKPLVAPSPVCKKIKVYGVAHCGALGANNVGGMPIMIKTWKAIAKDYHKICGK
;
A
#
# COMPACT_ATOMS: atom_id res chain seq x y z
N MET A 1 -27.90 -0.17 -35.82
CA MET A 1 -26.94 0.94 -35.75
C MET A 1 -25.87 0.58 -34.74
N SER A 2 -24.62 0.45 -35.17
CA SER A 2 -23.49 0.22 -34.25
C SER A 2 -23.28 1.49 -33.42
N LYS A 3 -23.14 1.34 -32.09
CA LYS A 3 -22.89 2.49 -31.21
C LYS A 3 -21.49 3.04 -31.51
N ASP A 4 -21.39 4.35 -31.71
CA ASP A 4 -20.13 5.05 -31.90
C ASP A 4 -19.39 5.19 -30.56
N PHE A 5 -18.15 4.66 -30.51
CA PHE A 5 -17.29 4.66 -29.32
C PHE A 5 -16.06 5.56 -29.48
N LYS A 6 -16.00 6.42 -30.49
CA LYS A 6 -14.85 7.29 -30.75
C LYS A 6 -14.45 8.16 -29.54
N HIS A 7 -15.43 8.61 -28.78
CA HIS A 7 -15.24 9.37 -27.54
C HIS A 7 -14.39 8.62 -26.49
N ILE A 8 -14.43 7.28 -26.44
CA ILE A 8 -13.62 6.48 -25.50
C ILE A 8 -12.14 6.60 -25.85
N SER A 9 -11.81 6.57 -27.14
CA SER A 9 -10.42 6.70 -27.62
C SER A 9 -9.85 8.09 -27.31
N ASP A 10 -10.66 9.14 -27.43
CA ASP A 10 -10.22 10.51 -27.09
C ASP A 10 -10.03 10.67 -25.58
N MET A 11 -10.89 10.06 -24.75
CA MET A 11 -10.71 10.06 -23.29
C MET A 11 -9.50 9.22 -22.85
N GLU A 12 -9.20 8.10 -23.53
CA GLU A 12 -8.03 7.27 -23.24
C GLU A 12 -6.73 8.05 -23.45
N LYS A 13 -6.64 8.86 -24.52
CA LYS A 13 -5.47 9.72 -24.76
C LYS A 13 -5.27 10.74 -23.65
N ILE A 14 -6.34 11.43 -23.24
CA ILE A 14 -6.28 12.40 -22.14
C ILE A 14 -5.89 11.69 -20.83
N PHE A 15 -6.43 10.50 -20.60
CA PHE A 15 -6.10 9.68 -19.44
C PHE A 15 -4.60 9.33 -19.41
N ASP A 16 -4.05 8.87 -20.54
CA ASP A 16 -2.63 8.55 -20.67
C ASP A 16 -1.73 9.79 -20.48
N GLU A 17 -2.09 10.93 -21.08
CA GLU A 17 -1.35 12.20 -20.92
C GLU A 17 -1.31 12.65 -19.45
N VAL A 18 -2.45 12.58 -18.74
CA VAL A 18 -2.53 12.94 -17.33
C VAL A 18 -1.71 11.96 -16.48
N LEU A 19 -1.76 10.65 -16.78
CA LEU A 19 -0.95 9.65 -16.08
C LEU A 19 0.55 9.88 -16.25
N ASP A 20 0.99 10.36 -17.41
CA ASP A 20 2.39 10.66 -17.68
C ASP A 20 2.86 11.95 -16.99
N ALA A 21 2.01 12.98 -16.95
CA ALA A 21 2.30 14.19 -16.19
C ALA A 21 2.40 13.92 -14.68
N GLN A 22 1.49 13.10 -14.14
CA GLN A 22 1.55 12.65 -12.74
C GLN A 22 2.82 11.84 -12.46
N ASP A 23 3.25 10.98 -13.40
CA ASP A 23 4.49 10.19 -13.27
C ASP A 23 5.75 11.07 -13.28
N TYR A 24 5.77 12.13 -14.10
CA TYR A 24 6.85 13.12 -14.07
C TYR A 24 6.95 13.80 -12.70
N LEU A 25 5.81 14.19 -12.13
CA LEU A 25 5.76 14.83 -10.82
C LEU A 25 6.22 13.88 -9.71
N ASP A 26 5.71 12.65 -9.69
CA ASP A 26 6.10 11.63 -8.71
C ASP A 26 7.61 11.37 -8.73
N LYS A 27 8.23 11.25 -9.93
CA LYS A 27 9.68 11.07 -10.07
C LYS A 27 10.47 12.27 -9.57
N ALA A 28 9.98 13.48 -9.82
CA ALA A 28 10.62 14.70 -9.33
C ALA A 28 10.57 14.76 -7.80
N ILE A 29 9.43 14.41 -7.20
CA ILE A 29 9.25 14.33 -5.75
C ILE A 29 10.20 13.29 -5.14
N GLU A 30 10.22 12.06 -5.65
CA GLU A 30 11.10 11.00 -5.15
C GLU A 30 12.59 11.37 -5.26
N LYS A 31 12.99 11.97 -6.38
CA LYS A 31 14.35 12.48 -6.56
C LYS A 31 14.67 13.54 -5.50
N TYR A 32 13.72 14.43 -5.20
CA TYR A 32 13.89 15.47 -4.19
C TYR A 32 13.97 14.89 -2.77
N LYS A 33 13.11 13.92 -2.43
CA LYS A 33 13.17 13.19 -1.15
C LYS A 33 14.52 12.51 -0.91
N LYS A 34 15.11 11.91 -1.94
CA LYS A 34 16.46 11.30 -1.85
C LYS A 34 17.58 12.30 -1.60
N LEU A 35 17.34 13.60 -1.83
CA LEU A 35 18.30 14.66 -1.51
C LEU A 35 18.18 15.14 -0.06
N GLN A 36 17.11 14.79 0.67
CA GLN A 36 16.87 15.27 2.03
C GLN A 36 18.04 15.00 3.01
N PRO A 37 18.71 13.83 3.00
CA PRO A 37 19.91 13.63 3.83
C PRO A 37 21.06 14.59 3.47
N LYS A 38 21.16 15.01 2.20
CA LYS A 38 22.15 16.00 1.75
C LYS A 38 21.73 17.42 2.12
N VAL A 39 20.44 17.74 2.07
CA VAL A 39 19.89 19.01 2.55
C VAL A 39 20.16 19.16 4.05
N GLN A 40 19.89 18.12 4.85
CA GLN A 40 20.24 18.09 6.28
C GLN A 40 21.74 18.24 6.54
N LYS A 41 22.60 17.67 5.67
CA LYS A 41 24.05 17.89 5.76
C LYS A 41 24.42 19.35 5.51
N LEU A 42 23.75 20.01 4.56
CA LEU A 42 23.94 21.44 4.28
C LEU A 42 23.45 22.31 5.44
N ASP A 43 22.27 22.02 6.00
CA ASP A 43 21.74 22.71 7.17
C ASP A 43 22.67 22.61 8.39
N LYS A 44 23.18 21.40 8.67
CA LYS A 44 24.18 21.18 9.71
C LYS A 44 25.47 21.94 9.46
N TYR A 45 25.94 21.97 8.20
CA TYR A 45 27.13 22.75 7.84
C TYR A 45 26.89 24.23 8.06
N TYR A 46 25.80 24.79 7.54
CA TYR A 46 25.42 26.19 7.68
C TYR A 46 25.33 26.64 9.15
N SER A 47 24.72 25.80 10.00
CA SER A 47 24.57 26.05 11.43
C SER A 47 25.86 25.80 12.24
N SER A 48 26.94 25.31 11.62
CA SER A 48 28.16 24.93 12.31
C SER A 48 29.15 26.08 12.51
N LYS A 49 30.09 25.88 13.43
CA LYS A 49 31.27 26.75 13.55
C LYS A 49 32.14 26.71 12.28
N GLN A 50 32.24 25.55 11.63
CA GLN A 50 33.06 25.39 10.42
C GLN A 50 32.63 26.33 9.30
N TRP A 51 31.32 26.50 9.07
CA TRP A 51 30.83 27.45 8.06
C TRP A 51 31.25 28.89 8.37
N LYS A 52 31.22 29.29 9.66
CA LYS A 52 31.68 30.62 10.08
C LYS A 52 33.17 30.82 9.85
N ASP A 53 33.97 29.79 10.15
CA ASP A 53 35.42 29.82 9.94
C ASP A 53 35.76 29.89 8.43
N ASP A 54 35.04 29.12 7.60
CA ASP A 54 35.18 29.13 6.14
C ASP A 54 34.73 30.46 5.52
N PHE A 55 33.63 31.04 6.01
CA PHE A 55 33.16 32.37 5.60
C PHE A 55 34.20 33.45 5.93
N ALA A 56 34.74 33.45 7.14
CA ALA A 56 35.78 34.40 7.52
C ALA A 56 37.08 34.22 6.71
N ALA A 57 37.42 32.98 6.33
CA ALA A 57 38.55 32.71 5.43
C ALA A 57 38.30 33.27 4.02
N ASP A 58 37.05 33.22 3.56
CA ASP A 58 36.64 33.84 2.30
C ASP A 58 36.82 35.36 2.34
N GLU A 59 36.38 36.00 3.42
CA GLU A 59 36.53 37.45 3.63
C GLU A 59 37.99 37.89 3.70
N ARG A 60 38.87 37.02 4.22
CA ARG A 60 40.33 37.25 4.23
C ARG A 60 41.00 36.98 2.88
N GLY A 61 40.26 36.50 1.87
CA GLY A 61 40.80 36.18 0.54
C GLY A 61 41.62 34.90 0.50
N GLU A 62 41.49 34.02 1.50
CA GLU A 62 42.27 32.78 1.61
C GLU A 62 41.72 31.68 0.69
N ILE A 63 40.47 31.79 0.23
CA ILE A 63 39.85 30.82 -0.68
C ILE A 63 40.20 31.13 -2.13
N PRO A 64 40.77 30.16 -2.88
CA PRO A 64 41.14 30.35 -4.29
C PRO A 64 39.98 30.87 -5.14
N VAL A 65 40.26 31.87 -5.99
CA VAL A 65 39.26 32.51 -6.87
C VAL A 65 38.57 31.51 -7.80
N SER A 66 39.25 30.43 -8.17
CA SER A 66 38.71 29.35 -9.00
C SER A 66 37.68 28.46 -8.27
N MET A 67 37.56 28.55 -6.95
CA MET A 67 36.64 27.74 -6.15
C MET A 67 35.24 28.37 -6.09
N LYS A 68 34.23 27.61 -6.50
CA LYS A 68 32.82 28.02 -6.35
C LYS A 68 32.44 28.03 -4.87
N ARG A 69 32.03 29.20 -4.38
CA ARG A 69 31.78 29.49 -2.96
C ARG A 69 30.34 29.88 -2.64
N GLY A 70 29.39 29.52 -3.49
CA GLY A 70 27.97 29.87 -3.31
C GLY A 70 27.35 29.35 -2.00
N VAL A 71 27.95 28.33 -1.37
CA VAL A 71 27.54 27.80 -0.05
C VAL A 71 27.89 28.76 1.11
N LEU A 72 28.83 29.69 0.89
CA LEU A 72 29.22 30.73 1.85
C LEU A 72 28.40 32.02 1.65
N SER A 73 27.48 32.05 0.67
CA SER A 73 26.47 33.10 0.61
C SER A 73 25.41 32.82 1.67
N GLU A 74 25.36 33.68 2.68
CA GLU A 74 24.37 33.61 3.78
C GLU A 74 22.95 33.47 3.22
N ASP A 75 22.54 34.40 2.34
CA ASP A 75 21.24 34.38 1.67
C ASP A 75 21.05 33.14 0.78
N GLY A 76 22.11 32.66 0.12
CA GLY A 76 22.03 31.56 -0.84
C GLY A 76 21.60 30.24 -0.20
N ILE A 77 22.26 29.86 0.90
CA ILE A 77 21.94 28.62 1.61
C ILE A 77 20.67 28.79 2.47
N TYR A 78 20.46 29.96 3.10
CA TYR A 78 19.25 30.25 3.86
C TYR A 78 17.98 30.15 2.99
N ASN A 79 17.95 30.81 1.83
CA ASN A 79 16.79 30.77 0.92
C ASN A 79 16.53 29.35 0.38
N MET A 80 17.58 28.56 0.16
CA MET A 80 17.43 27.16 -0.26
C MET A 80 16.79 26.31 0.84
N LEU A 81 17.19 26.49 2.10
CA LEU A 81 16.63 25.78 3.25
C LEU A 81 15.18 26.20 3.56
N GLU A 82 14.86 27.49 3.46
CA GLU A 82 13.47 27.96 3.60
C GLU A 82 12.58 27.39 2.48
N ARG A 83 13.06 27.40 1.23
CA ARG A 83 12.33 26.81 0.11
C ARG A 83 12.15 25.30 0.27
N ASP A 84 13.11 24.61 0.88
CA ASP A 84 12.97 23.19 1.21
C ASP A 84 11.82 22.93 2.18
N LYS A 85 11.67 23.75 3.24
CA LYS A 85 10.54 23.67 4.17
C LYS A 85 9.20 23.85 3.47
N GLU A 86 9.08 24.87 2.61
CA GLU A 86 7.86 25.11 1.81
C GLU A 86 7.53 23.90 0.92
N ILE A 87 8.54 23.31 0.29
CA ILE A 87 8.36 22.13 -0.56
C ILE A 87 7.89 20.93 0.28
N LEU A 88 8.49 20.69 1.44
CA LEU A 88 8.10 19.59 2.32
C LEU A 88 6.68 19.77 2.87
N GLU A 89 6.28 21.01 3.17
CA GLU A 89 4.91 21.36 3.57
C GLU A 89 3.92 21.10 2.43
N MET A 90 4.24 21.51 1.20
CA MET A 90 3.45 21.18 0.00
C MET A 90 3.33 19.66 -0.22
N LEU A 91 4.33 18.88 0.21
CA LEU A 91 4.35 17.41 0.10
C LEU A 91 3.65 16.69 1.26
N GLY A 92 3.19 17.42 2.28
CA GLY A 92 2.49 16.85 3.43
C GLY A 92 3.37 15.99 4.34
N GLU A 93 4.70 16.11 4.26
CA GLU A 93 5.62 15.35 5.11
C GLU A 93 5.89 16.07 6.43
N SER A 94 5.53 15.42 7.54
CA SER A 94 6.11 15.73 8.85
C SER A 94 7.43 14.96 8.99
N VAL A 95 8.46 15.62 9.49
CA VAL A 95 9.83 15.10 9.57
C VAL A 95 9.87 13.87 10.50
N GLU A 96 10.15 12.67 9.97
CA GLU A 96 10.37 11.44 10.78
C GLU A 96 11.79 10.86 10.60
N GLU A 97 12.33 10.35 11.71
CA GLU A 97 13.69 9.81 11.91
C GLU A 97 13.96 8.44 11.24
N SER A 98 15.26 8.12 11.12
CA SER A 98 15.81 6.99 10.36
C SER A 98 15.30 5.59 10.78
N PRO A 99 15.16 4.62 9.84
CA PRO A 99 14.51 3.33 10.08
C PRO A 99 15.31 2.29 10.87
N GLU A 100 16.61 2.50 11.06
CA GLU A 100 17.54 1.43 11.48
C GLU A 100 17.54 1.10 12.99
N SER A 101 16.66 1.72 13.78
CA SER A 101 16.53 1.47 15.23
C SER A 101 15.11 1.11 15.70
N LYS A 102 14.12 1.00 14.81
CA LYS A 102 12.73 0.70 15.22
C LYS A 102 12.60 -0.78 15.61
N LYS A 103 12.30 -1.03 16.89
CA LYS A 103 11.88 -2.34 17.42
C LYS A 103 10.73 -2.90 16.57
N LYS A 104 10.87 -4.13 16.07
CA LYS A 104 9.80 -4.83 15.33
C LYS A 104 8.57 -4.94 16.25
N LEU A 105 7.43 -4.39 15.80
CA LEU A 105 6.16 -4.48 16.49
C LEU A 105 5.57 -5.89 16.35
N THR A 106 4.91 -6.37 17.39
CA THR A 106 4.00 -7.53 17.32
C THR A 106 2.76 -7.15 16.51
N TYR A 107 2.08 -8.14 15.93
CA TYR A 107 0.84 -7.92 15.18
C TYR A 107 -0.20 -7.15 16.01
N HIS A 108 -0.36 -7.51 17.28
CA HIS A 108 -1.28 -6.82 18.17
C HIS A 108 -0.92 -5.35 18.40
N GLU A 109 0.37 -5.04 18.54
CA GLU A 109 0.85 -3.65 18.65
C GLU A 109 0.54 -2.86 17.36
N VAL A 110 0.70 -3.46 16.18
CA VAL A 110 0.33 -2.83 14.89
C VAL A 110 -1.16 -2.52 14.85
N VAL A 111 -2.02 -3.47 15.26
CA VAL A 111 -3.48 -3.26 15.29
C VAL A 111 -3.84 -2.10 16.23
N LYS A 112 -3.30 -2.09 17.45
CA LYS A 112 -3.58 -1.02 18.42
C LYS A 112 -3.10 0.34 17.93
N LYS A 113 -1.91 0.40 17.33
CA LYS A 113 -1.36 1.62 16.73
C LYS A 113 -2.26 2.15 15.61
N ALA A 114 -2.71 1.28 14.71
CA ALA A 114 -3.60 1.64 13.61
C ALA A 114 -4.97 2.12 14.11
N GLN A 115 -5.59 1.39 15.05
CA GLN A 115 -6.89 1.76 15.62
C GLN A 115 -6.82 3.09 16.40
N ALA A 116 -5.75 3.33 17.16
CA ALA A 116 -5.55 4.58 17.89
C ALA A 116 -5.42 5.77 16.92
N ALA A 117 -4.60 5.63 15.87
CA ALA A 117 -4.45 6.66 14.85
C ALA A 117 -5.76 6.92 14.10
N ALA A 118 -6.51 5.87 13.78
CA ALA A 118 -7.80 6.00 13.09
C ALA A 118 -8.85 6.72 13.94
N LYS A 119 -8.89 6.46 15.26
CA LYS A 119 -9.76 7.19 16.21
C LYS A 119 -9.44 8.69 16.23
N LEU A 120 -8.16 9.05 16.21
CA LEU A 120 -7.73 10.45 16.19
C LEU A 120 -8.01 11.13 14.85
N ARG A 121 -7.80 10.42 13.73
CA ARG A 121 -8.03 10.93 12.37
C ARG A 121 -9.50 11.24 12.11
N GLY A 122 -10.42 10.41 12.61
CA GLY A 122 -11.85 10.56 12.34
C GLY A 122 -12.20 10.34 10.86
N GLU A 123 -13.20 11.05 10.35
CA GLU A 123 -13.56 10.99 8.92
C GLU A 123 -12.53 11.71 8.04
N TYR A 124 -12.12 11.08 6.94
CA TYR A 124 -11.15 11.61 6.00
C TYR A 124 -11.49 11.17 4.58
N GLY A 125 -10.80 11.69 3.56
CA GLY A 125 -11.04 11.26 2.19
C GLY A 125 -10.82 12.35 1.16
N ASN A 126 -11.45 12.19 0.01
CA ASN A 126 -11.44 13.12 -1.10
C ASN A 126 -12.88 13.41 -1.57
N LYS A 127 -13.03 14.22 -2.61
CA LYS A 127 -14.35 14.60 -3.17
C LYS A 127 -15.24 13.41 -3.55
N ASN A 128 -14.65 12.27 -3.89
CA ASN A 128 -15.35 11.07 -4.37
C ASN A 128 -15.44 9.95 -3.33
N VAL A 129 -14.58 9.95 -2.32
CA VAL A 129 -14.48 8.89 -1.32
C VAL A 129 -14.40 9.51 0.06
N ARG A 130 -15.35 9.15 0.93
CA ARG A 130 -15.31 9.49 2.35
C ARG A 130 -15.08 8.21 3.14
N LEU A 131 -14.07 8.22 3.98
CA LEU A 131 -13.65 7.10 4.82
C LEU A 131 -13.85 7.46 6.30
N TYR A 132 -14.21 6.48 7.10
CA TYR A 132 -14.35 6.64 8.54
C TYR A 132 -13.85 5.41 9.29
N PRO A 133 -13.43 5.56 10.57
CA PRO A 133 -13.08 4.42 11.40
C PRO A 133 -14.36 3.74 11.89
N CYS A 134 -14.69 2.57 11.33
CA CYS A 134 -15.96 1.92 11.67
C CYS A 134 -15.93 1.33 13.09
N LYS A 135 -17.09 1.40 13.78
CA LYS A 135 -17.21 0.98 15.18
C LYS A 135 -16.86 -0.50 15.39
N THR A 136 -17.36 -1.37 14.52
CA THR A 136 -17.10 -2.83 14.59
C THR A 136 -15.61 -3.14 14.47
N TRP A 137 -14.87 -2.42 13.63
CA TRP A 137 -13.41 -2.59 13.55
C TRP A 137 -12.70 -2.06 14.81
N LEU A 138 -13.08 -0.87 15.28
CA LEU A 138 -12.47 -0.26 16.47
C LEU A 138 -12.67 -1.07 17.77
N ASN A 139 -13.72 -1.88 17.82
CA ASN A 139 -14.02 -2.77 18.94
C ASN A 139 -13.33 -4.15 18.82
N GLY A 140 -12.82 -4.48 17.64
CA GLY A 140 -12.16 -5.75 17.37
C GLY A 140 -10.67 -5.76 17.71
N ASP A 141 -10.03 -6.89 17.42
CA ASP A 141 -8.60 -7.13 17.66
C ASP A 141 -7.79 -7.40 16.37
N GLN A 142 -8.41 -7.21 15.21
CA GLN A 142 -7.80 -7.41 13.90
C GLN A 142 -7.56 -6.09 13.16
N ILE A 143 -6.58 -6.10 12.23
CA ILE A 143 -6.14 -4.91 11.48
C ILE A 143 -7.23 -4.32 10.58
N ASN A 144 -8.18 -5.13 10.08
CA ASN A 144 -9.43 -4.67 9.47
C ASN A 144 -10.51 -5.78 9.46
N LEU A 145 -11.70 -5.46 8.96
CA LEU A 145 -12.82 -6.39 8.90
C LEU A 145 -12.61 -7.59 7.95
N TRP A 146 -11.73 -7.49 6.94
CA TRP A 146 -11.50 -8.61 6.01
C TRP A 146 -10.72 -9.76 6.66
N THR A 147 -9.88 -9.44 7.64
CA THR A 147 -9.07 -10.41 8.37
C THR A 147 -9.89 -11.47 9.10
N TYR A 148 -11.16 -11.17 9.43
CA TYR A 148 -12.08 -12.16 10.01
C TYR A 148 -12.52 -13.26 9.03
N TRP A 149 -12.17 -13.16 7.74
CA TRP A 149 -12.34 -14.28 6.82
C TRP A 149 -11.14 -15.23 6.92
N GLN A 150 -9.92 -14.72 6.78
CA GLN A 150 -8.70 -15.51 6.93
C GLN A 150 -7.63 -14.65 7.61
N GLY A 151 -7.15 -15.08 8.77
CA GLY A 151 -6.08 -14.42 9.53
C GLY A 151 -6.34 -14.37 11.03
N HIS A 152 -7.61 -14.17 11.44
CA HIS A 152 -7.97 -14.00 12.85
C HIS A 152 -7.77 -15.27 13.71
N GLN A 153 -7.72 -16.44 13.08
CA GLN A 153 -7.61 -17.72 13.78
C GLN A 153 -6.20 -18.02 14.33
N TYR A 154 -5.17 -17.26 13.95
CA TYR A 154 -3.78 -17.52 14.34
C TYR A 154 -3.40 -16.80 15.62
N LYS A 155 -3.34 -17.55 16.73
CA LYS A 155 -2.86 -17.04 18.02
C LYS A 155 -1.34 -16.94 18.12
N ASP A 156 -0.63 -17.62 17.22
CA ASP A 156 0.83 -17.73 17.16
C ASP A 156 1.43 -17.01 15.93
N ILE A 157 0.78 -15.91 15.53
CA ILE A 157 1.09 -15.22 14.27
C ILE A 157 2.45 -14.52 14.31
N ASP A 158 2.87 -14.02 15.47
CA ASP A 158 4.15 -13.35 15.65
C ASP A 158 5.33 -14.33 15.60
N GLU A 159 5.13 -15.58 16.03
CA GLU A 159 6.15 -16.63 15.99
C GLU A 159 6.23 -17.32 14.62
N LYS A 160 5.07 -17.65 14.03
CA LYS A 160 5.02 -18.47 12.81
C LYS A 160 4.81 -17.69 11.53
N GLY A 161 4.46 -16.42 11.61
CA GLY A 161 4.11 -15.60 10.46
C GLY A 161 2.97 -16.18 9.63
N VAL A 162 2.95 -15.85 8.35
CA VAL A 162 1.93 -16.31 7.39
C VAL A 162 2.56 -16.78 6.08
N ASP A 163 1.89 -17.68 5.37
CA ASP A 163 2.34 -18.15 4.07
C ASP A 163 2.02 -17.13 2.97
N ILE A 164 0.80 -16.60 2.97
CA ILE A 164 0.29 -15.73 1.91
C ILE A 164 -0.48 -14.57 2.54
N LEU A 165 -0.03 -13.35 2.26
CA LEU A 165 -0.76 -12.13 2.55
C LEU A 165 -1.54 -11.68 1.30
N LEU A 166 -2.87 -11.76 1.34
CA LEU A 166 -3.75 -11.24 0.29
C LEU A 166 -4.15 -9.80 0.62
N VAL A 167 -3.94 -8.89 -0.33
CA VAL A 167 -4.15 -7.45 -0.14
C VAL A 167 -5.16 -6.94 -1.15
N GLY A 168 -6.25 -6.37 -0.65
CA GLY A 168 -7.26 -5.64 -1.42
C GLY A 168 -7.09 -4.14 -1.26
N GLN A 169 -7.95 -3.38 -1.93
CA GLN A 169 -7.91 -1.92 -1.90
C GLN A 169 -8.49 -1.35 -0.60
N ASP A 170 -9.77 -1.63 -0.36
CA ASP A 170 -10.54 -1.22 0.81
C ASP A 170 -11.71 -2.20 1.02
N TRP A 171 -12.30 -2.22 2.21
CA TRP A 171 -13.35 -3.19 2.54
C TRP A 171 -14.72 -2.85 1.94
N GLY A 172 -15.00 -1.57 1.64
CA GLY A 172 -16.33 -1.09 1.25
C GLY A 172 -17.06 -0.39 2.39
N ASN A 173 -18.40 -0.42 2.39
CA ASN A 173 -19.25 0.28 3.36
C ASN A 173 -19.91 -0.72 4.36
N PRO A 174 -19.44 -0.76 5.63
CA PRO A 174 -20.02 -1.59 6.70
C PRO A 174 -21.53 -1.43 6.89
N GLU A 175 -22.08 -0.24 6.63
CA GLU A 175 -23.51 0.06 6.84
C GLU A 175 -24.43 -0.59 5.80
N LYS A 176 -23.86 -1.25 4.78
CA LYS A 176 -24.62 -1.95 3.73
C LYS A 176 -24.58 -3.47 3.83
N ASP A 177 -23.83 -4.01 4.80
CA ASP A 177 -23.68 -5.45 4.99
C ASP A 177 -23.85 -5.84 6.46
N ASP A 178 -25.05 -5.59 6.98
CA ASP A 178 -25.44 -5.90 8.36
C ASP A 178 -25.20 -7.37 8.72
N LYS A 179 -25.33 -8.29 7.74
CA LYS A 179 -25.16 -9.73 7.95
C LYS A 179 -23.70 -10.07 8.21
N THR A 180 -22.78 -9.54 7.42
CA THR A 180 -21.35 -9.75 7.64
C THR A 180 -20.89 -9.06 8.92
N ILE A 181 -21.37 -7.84 9.19
CA ILE A 181 -21.06 -7.13 10.43
C ILE A 181 -21.50 -7.92 11.67
N ALA A 182 -22.75 -8.41 11.70
CA ALA A 182 -23.24 -9.20 12.83
C ALA A 182 -22.42 -10.49 13.06
N ARG A 183 -21.93 -11.13 11.98
CA ARG A 183 -21.05 -12.31 12.08
C ARG A 183 -19.69 -11.94 12.67
N ILE A 184 -19.09 -10.85 12.20
CA ILE A 184 -17.81 -10.37 12.74
C ILE A 184 -17.95 -10.06 14.23
N GLU A 185 -19.03 -9.41 14.65
CA GLU A 185 -19.30 -9.12 16.06
C GLU A 185 -19.52 -10.40 16.89
N ALA A 186 -20.13 -11.43 16.31
CA ALA A 186 -20.23 -12.75 16.96
C ALA A 186 -18.86 -13.42 17.15
N ILE A 187 -17.95 -13.30 16.17
CA ILE A 187 -16.57 -13.79 16.29
C ILE A 187 -15.83 -13.02 17.38
N GLN A 188 -15.90 -11.68 17.37
CA GLN A 188 -15.25 -10.81 18.35
C GLN A 188 -15.67 -11.10 19.79
N THR A 189 -16.93 -11.53 19.99
CA THR A 189 -17.48 -11.86 21.30
C THR A 189 -17.32 -13.33 21.69
N GLY A 190 -16.63 -14.14 20.87
CA GLY A 190 -16.45 -15.57 21.10
C GLY A 190 -17.73 -16.40 20.97
N LYS A 191 -18.79 -15.84 20.37
CA LYS A 191 -20.08 -16.53 20.14
C LYS A 191 -20.07 -17.40 18.89
N SER A 192 -19.05 -17.25 18.05
CA SER A 192 -18.89 -18.00 16.80
C SER A 192 -17.41 -18.19 16.52
N ASP A 193 -17.00 -19.44 16.32
CA ASP A 193 -15.70 -19.78 15.71
C ASP A 193 -15.79 -19.84 14.18
N SER A 194 -16.98 -19.64 13.61
CA SER A 194 -17.19 -19.62 12.16
C SER A 194 -16.70 -18.30 11.57
N PHE A 195 -15.78 -18.39 10.61
CA PHE A 195 -15.36 -17.27 9.76
C PHE A 195 -16.52 -16.86 8.83
N TYR A 196 -16.59 -15.59 8.46
CA TYR A 196 -17.72 -15.09 7.67
C TYR A 196 -17.54 -15.49 6.18
N ASN A 197 -18.38 -16.40 5.67
CA ASN A 197 -18.44 -16.76 4.26
C ASN A 197 -19.73 -16.16 3.68
N ASP A 198 -19.64 -14.98 3.06
CA ASP A 198 -20.79 -14.44 2.32
C ASP A 198 -20.81 -15.01 0.89
N HIS A 199 -21.94 -15.59 0.51
CA HIS A 199 -22.07 -16.37 -0.72
C HIS A 199 -22.48 -15.52 -1.94
N ALA A 200 -22.69 -14.22 -1.75
CA ALA A 200 -23.37 -13.37 -2.72
C ALA A 200 -22.42 -12.78 -3.78
N SER A 201 -21.20 -12.35 -3.41
CA SER A 201 -20.37 -11.55 -4.31
C SER A 201 -19.62 -12.39 -5.35
N ILE A 202 -19.50 -11.85 -6.58
CA ILE A 202 -18.71 -12.49 -7.66
C ILE A 202 -17.21 -12.55 -7.31
N THR A 203 -16.73 -11.57 -6.55
CA THR A 203 -15.34 -11.50 -6.07
C THR A 203 -15.02 -12.73 -5.23
N ASP A 204 -15.90 -13.08 -4.30
CA ASP A 204 -15.69 -14.20 -3.38
C ASP A 204 -15.76 -15.54 -4.10
N LYS A 205 -16.71 -15.69 -5.04
CA LYS A 205 -16.80 -16.87 -5.91
C LYS A 205 -15.52 -17.08 -6.71
N ASN A 206 -14.96 -16.02 -7.28
CA ASN A 206 -13.72 -16.10 -8.04
C ASN A 206 -12.52 -16.41 -7.15
N LEU A 207 -12.41 -15.77 -5.98
CA LEU A 207 -11.34 -16.07 -5.01
C LEU A 207 -11.31 -17.55 -4.63
N LYS A 208 -12.47 -18.17 -4.39
CA LYS A 208 -12.56 -19.61 -4.07
C LYS A 208 -11.97 -20.49 -5.17
N VAL A 209 -12.24 -20.16 -6.44
CA VAL A 209 -11.69 -20.89 -7.58
C VAL A 209 -10.17 -20.67 -7.69
N LEU A 210 -9.72 -19.44 -7.48
CA LEU A 210 -8.33 -19.06 -7.68
C LEU A 210 -7.42 -19.59 -6.58
N PHE A 211 -7.85 -19.60 -5.32
CA PHE A 211 -7.08 -20.16 -4.21
C PHE A 211 -6.89 -21.68 -4.30
N LYS A 212 -7.78 -22.40 -4.98
CA LYS A 212 -7.56 -23.82 -5.31
C LYS A 212 -6.29 -24.03 -6.15
N CYS A 213 -5.86 -23.04 -6.93
CA CYS A 213 -4.58 -23.11 -7.67
C CYS A 213 -3.36 -23.13 -6.74
N LEU A 214 -3.48 -22.57 -5.54
CA LEU A 214 -2.45 -22.55 -4.49
C LEU A 214 -2.58 -23.74 -3.53
N GLY A 215 -3.46 -24.70 -3.83
CA GLY A 215 -3.76 -25.81 -2.92
C GLY A 215 -4.47 -25.38 -1.65
N CYS A 216 -5.15 -24.23 -1.68
CA CYS A 216 -5.84 -23.65 -0.52
C CYS A 216 -7.36 -23.75 -0.66
N ASP A 217 -8.04 -24.06 0.44
CA ASP A 217 -9.51 -24.06 0.52
C ASP A 217 -9.98 -22.96 1.49
N ILE A 218 -10.19 -21.76 0.96
CA ILE A 218 -10.56 -20.56 1.74
C ILE A 218 -11.98 -20.62 2.32
N GLU A 219 -12.70 -21.70 2.06
CA GLU A 219 -14.00 -22.02 2.67
C GLU A 219 -13.86 -22.87 3.94
N LYS A 220 -12.64 -22.97 4.48
CA LYS A 220 -12.34 -23.65 5.75
C LYS A 220 -11.52 -22.75 6.66
N ALA A 221 -11.68 -22.96 7.98
CA ALA A 221 -10.89 -22.26 8.99
C ALA A 221 -9.39 -22.61 8.88
N ASP A 222 -9.09 -23.86 8.56
CA ASP A 222 -7.77 -24.30 8.09
C ASP A 222 -7.82 -24.52 6.57
N PRO A 223 -7.35 -23.54 5.77
CA PRO A 223 -7.35 -23.65 4.32
C PRO A 223 -6.16 -24.47 3.79
N GLY A 224 -5.33 -25.08 4.66
CA GLY A 224 -4.12 -25.83 4.30
C GLY A 224 -2.85 -24.99 4.21
N GLN A 225 -2.96 -23.67 4.36
CA GLN A 225 -1.86 -22.71 4.46
C GLN A 225 -2.21 -21.59 5.43
N ARG A 226 -1.21 -20.89 5.97
CA ARG A 226 -1.42 -19.73 6.83
C ARG A 226 -1.77 -18.51 5.99
N LEU A 227 -3.05 -18.32 5.68
CA LEU A 227 -3.56 -17.22 4.86
C LEU A 227 -3.94 -16.00 5.70
N PHE A 228 -3.59 -14.81 5.24
CA PHE A 228 -3.99 -13.57 5.91
C PHE A 228 -4.57 -12.58 4.91
N PHE A 229 -5.83 -12.18 5.10
CA PHE A 229 -6.55 -11.27 4.22
C PHE A 229 -6.62 -9.89 4.85
N THR A 230 -6.32 -8.87 4.05
CA THR A 230 -6.33 -7.48 4.48
C THR A 230 -6.62 -6.56 3.30
N ASN A 231 -6.96 -5.32 3.58
CA ASN A 231 -6.95 -4.22 2.63
C ASN A 231 -5.81 -3.25 2.96
N TYR A 232 -5.34 -2.53 1.96
CA TYR A 232 -4.34 -1.48 2.15
C TYR A 232 -4.94 -0.29 2.89
N SER A 233 -6.13 0.17 2.48
CA SER A 233 -6.91 1.18 3.23
C SER A 233 -7.56 0.55 4.45
N LEU A 234 -7.35 1.17 5.61
CA LEU A 234 -7.97 0.78 6.89
C LEU A 234 -9.25 1.56 7.18
N GLY A 235 -9.50 2.66 6.46
CA GLY A 235 -10.77 3.37 6.50
C GLY A 235 -11.89 2.64 5.74
N TYR A 236 -13.11 2.80 6.21
CA TYR A 236 -14.32 2.22 5.62
C TYR A 236 -15.15 3.28 4.92
N ARG A 237 -15.74 2.93 3.78
CA ARG A 237 -16.47 3.89 2.94
C ARG A 237 -17.78 4.33 3.59
N LYS A 238 -18.05 5.62 3.52
CA LYS A 238 -19.36 6.22 3.78
C LYS A 238 -20.07 6.49 2.46
N GLY A 239 -21.25 5.91 2.25
CA GLY A 239 -22.05 6.09 1.03
C GLY A 239 -21.70 5.12 -0.10
N SER A 240 -21.10 5.61 -1.20
CA SER A 240 -20.77 4.80 -2.38
C SER A 240 -19.65 3.80 -2.07
N GLU A 241 -19.78 2.58 -2.56
CA GLU A 241 -18.79 1.51 -2.42
C GLU A 241 -17.83 1.41 -3.62
N GLN A 242 -18.06 2.20 -4.66
CA GLN A 242 -17.37 2.06 -5.93
C GLN A 242 -16.64 3.33 -6.32
N GLY A 243 -15.45 3.14 -6.91
CA GLY A 243 -14.67 4.20 -7.55
C GLY A 243 -14.00 5.19 -6.60
N GLY A 244 -13.25 6.12 -7.17
CA GLY A 244 -12.70 7.29 -6.49
C GLY A 244 -11.51 7.08 -5.55
N MET A 245 -11.11 5.84 -5.28
CA MET A 245 -9.90 5.57 -4.50
C MET A 245 -8.66 5.99 -5.29
N THR A 246 -7.77 6.73 -4.65
CA THR A 246 -6.53 7.22 -5.25
C THR A 246 -5.33 6.64 -4.52
N ARG A 247 -4.15 6.64 -5.18
CA ARG A 247 -2.91 6.23 -4.52
C ARG A 247 -2.60 7.08 -3.30
N THR A 248 -2.81 8.39 -3.40
CA THR A 248 -2.64 9.33 -2.27
C THR A 248 -3.50 8.91 -1.08
N LEU A 249 -4.78 8.59 -1.31
CA LEU A 249 -5.65 8.19 -0.21
C LEU A 249 -5.26 6.84 0.40
N LEU A 250 -4.75 5.89 -0.40
CA LEU A 250 -4.20 4.64 0.13
C LEU A 250 -2.94 4.87 0.97
N ARG A 251 -2.05 5.78 0.54
CA ARG A 251 -0.78 6.07 1.22
C ARG A 251 -0.95 6.63 2.64
N GLU A 252 -2.12 7.15 2.98
CA GLU A 252 -2.47 7.54 4.36
C GLU A 252 -2.28 6.41 5.39
N ASP A 253 -2.41 5.15 4.95
CA ASP A 253 -2.27 3.98 5.82
C ASP A 253 -0.94 3.21 5.58
N GLU A 254 -0.02 3.75 4.75
CA GLU A 254 1.24 3.10 4.33
C GLU A 254 2.07 2.61 5.52
N ARG A 255 2.29 3.47 6.53
CA ARG A 255 3.10 3.12 7.70
C ARG A 255 2.54 1.91 8.48
N PHE A 256 1.21 1.76 8.52
CA PHE A 256 0.58 0.65 9.22
C PHE A 256 0.68 -0.62 8.38
N PHE A 257 0.61 -0.50 7.06
CA PHE A 257 0.81 -1.61 6.15
C PHE A 257 2.25 -2.13 6.19
N ASP A 258 3.24 -1.23 6.26
CA ASP A 258 4.65 -1.58 6.44
C ASP A 258 4.87 -2.36 7.74
N ASP A 259 4.38 -1.82 8.86
CA ASP A 259 4.43 -2.46 10.17
C ASP A 259 3.74 -3.85 10.13
N LEU A 260 2.60 -3.96 9.43
CA LEU A 260 1.86 -5.20 9.26
C LEU A 260 2.68 -6.24 8.48
N VAL A 261 3.30 -5.87 7.35
CA VAL A 261 4.13 -6.81 6.57
C VAL A 261 5.29 -7.32 7.41
N LEU A 262 5.95 -6.43 8.16
CA LEU A 262 7.05 -6.81 9.04
C LEU A 262 6.59 -7.74 10.17
N SER A 263 5.44 -7.46 10.81
CA SER A 263 4.91 -8.29 11.89
C SER A 263 4.49 -9.67 11.37
N LEU A 264 3.72 -9.73 10.28
CA LEU A 264 3.19 -10.95 9.69
C LEU A 264 4.25 -11.85 9.05
N ASN A 265 5.38 -11.27 8.61
CA ASN A 265 6.46 -11.99 7.93
C ASN A 265 5.95 -12.96 6.83
N PRO A 266 5.19 -12.48 5.83
CA PRO A 266 4.61 -13.34 4.81
C PRO A 266 5.67 -13.93 3.88
N LYS A 267 5.49 -15.19 3.43
CA LYS A 267 6.36 -15.74 2.37
C LYS A 267 6.16 -15.02 1.03
N ILE A 268 4.90 -14.70 0.69
CA ILE A 268 4.52 -13.92 -0.48
C ILE A 268 3.37 -12.95 -0.18
N ILE A 269 3.26 -11.90 -0.99
CA ILE A 269 2.14 -10.95 -0.97
C ILE A 269 1.42 -11.01 -2.32
N ILE A 270 0.09 -11.08 -2.33
CA ILE A 270 -0.73 -11.04 -3.55
C ILE A 270 -1.64 -9.80 -3.49
N CYS A 271 -1.47 -8.88 -4.42
CA CYS A 271 -2.22 -7.63 -4.53
C CYS A 271 -3.34 -7.74 -5.56
N LEU A 272 -4.58 -7.51 -5.13
CA LEU A 272 -5.74 -7.50 -6.01
C LEU A 272 -5.88 -6.13 -6.70
N GLY A 273 -5.53 -6.11 -7.98
CA GLY A 273 -5.63 -4.93 -8.83
C GLY A 273 -4.38 -4.05 -8.86
N LYS A 274 -4.32 -3.20 -9.89
CA LYS A 274 -3.17 -2.33 -10.18
C LYS A 274 -2.85 -1.39 -9.03
N ILE A 275 -3.85 -0.66 -8.54
CA ILE A 275 -3.63 0.38 -7.52
C ILE A 275 -3.07 -0.19 -6.21
N THR A 276 -3.55 -1.36 -5.80
CA THR A 276 -3.06 -2.09 -4.62
C THR A 276 -1.63 -2.55 -4.83
N TYR A 277 -1.31 -3.11 -6.00
CA TYR A 277 0.05 -3.52 -6.33
C TYR A 277 1.03 -2.33 -6.31
N GLU A 278 0.65 -1.20 -6.90
CA GLU A 278 1.48 0.01 -6.94
C GLU A 278 1.63 0.64 -5.54
N ALA A 279 0.59 0.58 -4.69
CA ALA A 279 0.68 1.04 -3.31
C ALA A 279 1.67 0.17 -2.50
N VAL A 280 1.55 -1.15 -2.57
CA VAL A 280 2.43 -2.08 -1.84
C VAL A 280 3.87 -2.04 -2.33
N THR A 281 4.10 -1.95 -3.64
CA THR A 281 5.45 -1.99 -4.23
C THR A 281 6.12 -0.63 -4.28
N ARG A 282 5.33 0.45 -4.24
CA ARG A 282 5.76 1.83 -4.54
C ARG A 282 6.33 1.98 -5.96
N GLU A 283 6.00 1.05 -6.86
CA GLU A 283 6.44 1.02 -8.24
C GLU A 283 5.24 1.21 -9.18
N LYS A 284 5.42 1.99 -10.26
CA LYS A 284 4.42 2.13 -11.33
C LYS A 284 4.32 0.82 -12.10
N ALA A 285 3.09 0.37 -12.33
CA ALA A 285 2.81 -0.83 -13.09
C ALA A 285 2.28 -0.48 -14.49
N SER A 286 3.16 0.01 -15.35
CA SER A 286 2.85 0.23 -16.77
C SER A 286 2.53 -1.09 -17.46
N GLY A 287 1.52 -1.12 -18.32
CA GLY A 287 1.13 -2.34 -19.02
C GLY A 287 0.49 -3.43 -18.12
N PHE A 288 -0.06 -3.05 -16.96
CA PHE A 288 -0.57 -4.01 -15.96
C PHE A 288 -1.56 -5.01 -16.55
N VAL A 289 -2.55 -4.53 -17.31
CA VAL A 289 -3.59 -5.40 -17.89
C VAL A 289 -3.03 -6.23 -19.05
N GLU A 290 -2.20 -5.63 -19.88
CA GLU A 290 -1.53 -6.26 -21.03
C GLU A 290 -0.67 -7.43 -20.58
N GLN A 291 0.13 -7.25 -19.52
CA GLN A 291 0.93 -8.32 -18.94
C GLN A 291 0.04 -9.43 -18.38
N LEU A 292 -1.01 -9.09 -17.62
CA LEU A 292 -1.92 -10.08 -17.04
C LEU A 292 -2.67 -10.89 -18.10
N ARG A 293 -3.02 -10.30 -19.25
CA ARG A 293 -3.62 -11.00 -20.40
C ARG A 293 -2.74 -12.14 -20.92
N THR A 294 -1.43 -12.09 -20.72
CA THR A 294 -0.52 -13.20 -21.07
C THR A 294 -0.63 -14.40 -20.12
N GLY A 295 -1.33 -14.25 -18.99
CA GLY A 295 -1.43 -15.22 -17.91
C GLY A 295 -0.20 -15.24 -17.00
N LYS A 296 0.55 -14.13 -16.93
CA LYS A 296 1.69 -13.95 -16.02
C LYS A 296 1.36 -12.83 -15.03
N PRO A 297 1.63 -13.02 -13.72
CA PRO A 297 1.47 -11.94 -12.75
C PRO A 297 2.53 -10.86 -12.97
N LEU A 298 2.29 -9.67 -12.43
CA LEU A 298 3.39 -8.73 -12.15
C LEU A 298 4.12 -9.18 -10.90
N VAL A 299 5.43 -8.93 -10.82
CA VAL A 299 6.25 -9.35 -9.69
C VAL A 299 7.27 -8.27 -9.37
N ALA A 300 7.34 -7.86 -8.11
CA ALA A 300 8.37 -6.96 -7.58
C ALA A 300 8.72 -7.36 -6.13
N PRO A 301 9.90 -6.99 -5.62
CA PRO A 301 10.23 -7.20 -4.21
C PRO A 301 9.50 -6.19 -3.32
N SER A 302 9.08 -6.60 -2.12
CA SER A 302 8.51 -5.69 -1.13
C SER A 302 9.51 -4.59 -0.75
N PRO A 303 9.08 -3.32 -0.58
CA PRO A 303 9.96 -2.22 -0.18
C PRO A 303 10.52 -2.40 1.24
N VAL A 304 9.76 -3.03 2.15
CA VAL A 304 10.16 -3.23 3.56
C VAL A 304 10.97 -4.50 3.78
N CYS A 305 10.85 -5.50 2.92
CA CYS A 305 11.67 -6.71 2.96
C CYS A 305 11.88 -7.27 1.55
N LYS A 306 13.06 -7.03 0.97
CA LYS A 306 13.37 -7.40 -0.43
C LYS A 306 13.32 -8.91 -0.72
N LYS A 307 13.30 -9.75 0.32
CA LYS A 307 13.14 -11.21 0.21
C LYS A 307 11.69 -11.63 -0.09
N ILE A 308 10.72 -10.79 0.26
CA ILE A 308 9.30 -11.06 0.05
C ILE A 308 8.91 -10.63 -1.36
N LYS A 309 8.41 -11.56 -2.16
CA LYS A 309 7.86 -11.26 -3.49
C LYS A 309 6.43 -10.76 -3.39
N VAL A 310 6.13 -9.68 -4.09
CA VAL A 310 4.79 -9.09 -4.25
C VAL A 310 4.29 -9.41 -5.66
N TYR A 311 3.12 -10.02 -5.75
CA TYR A 311 2.47 -10.37 -7.01
C TYR A 311 1.29 -9.45 -7.29
N GLY A 312 1.28 -8.82 -8.45
CA GLY A 312 0.13 -8.07 -8.94
C GLY A 312 -0.77 -8.97 -9.78
N VAL A 313 -2.06 -9.03 -9.44
CA VAL A 313 -3.08 -9.80 -10.19
C VAL A 313 -4.30 -8.94 -10.52
N ALA A 314 -5.14 -9.42 -11.43
CA ALA A 314 -6.43 -8.79 -11.68
C ALA A 314 -7.29 -8.82 -10.42
N HIS A 315 -8.06 -7.76 -10.19
CA HIS A 315 -9.08 -7.77 -9.14
C HIS A 315 -10.09 -8.91 -9.42
N CYS A 316 -10.53 -9.61 -8.37
CA CYS A 316 -11.33 -10.83 -8.53
C CYS A 316 -12.81 -10.57 -8.84
N GLY A 317 -13.24 -9.30 -8.90
CA GLY A 317 -14.58 -8.91 -9.36
C GLY A 317 -14.77 -9.05 -10.88
N ALA A 318 -16.01 -8.90 -11.35
CA ALA A 318 -16.38 -9.09 -12.76
C ALA A 318 -15.56 -8.22 -13.74
N LEU A 319 -15.38 -6.93 -13.44
CA LEU A 319 -14.61 -6.02 -14.29
C LEU A 319 -13.14 -6.45 -14.40
N GLY A 320 -12.52 -6.82 -13.28
CA GLY A 320 -11.13 -7.25 -13.26
C GLY A 320 -10.91 -8.53 -14.06
N ALA A 321 -11.81 -9.51 -13.91
CA ALA A 321 -11.81 -10.72 -14.72
C ALA A 321 -11.96 -10.40 -16.22
N ASN A 322 -12.94 -9.58 -16.59
CA ASN A 322 -13.19 -9.22 -17.99
C ASN A 322 -12.01 -8.49 -18.63
N ASN A 323 -11.37 -7.57 -17.91
CA ASN A 323 -10.24 -6.79 -18.41
C ASN A 323 -9.06 -7.66 -18.88
N VAL A 324 -8.84 -8.80 -18.22
CA VAL A 324 -7.72 -9.71 -18.53
C VAL A 324 -8.08 -10.89 -19.42
N GLY A 325 -9.31 -10.96 -19.94
CA GLY A 325 -9.76 -12.08 -20.78
C GLY A 325 -10.44 -13.22 -20.03
N GLY A 326 -10.94 -12.94 -18.82
CA GLY A 326 -11.80 -13.84 -18.04
C GLY A 326 -11.06 -14.80 -17.11
N MET A 327 -11.84 -15.66 -16.44
CA MET A 327 -11.36 -16.64 -15.47
C MET A 327 -10.25 -17.58 -15.98
N PRO A 328 -10.25 -18.06 -17.24
CA PRO A 328 -9.16 -18.92 -17.73
C PRO A 328 -7.79 -18.27 -17.63
N ILE A 329 -7.68 -16.97 -17.94
CA ILE A 329 -6.43 -16.21 -17.82
C ILE A 329 -6.08 -15.97 -16.35
N MET A 330 -7.06 -15.64 -15.51
CA MET A 330 -6.81 -15.50 -14.06
C MET A 330 -6.27 -16.80 -13.45
N ILE A 331 -6.86 -17.96 -13.80
CA ILE A 331 -6.38 -19.28 -13.36
C ILE A 331 -4.94 -19.51 -13.83
N LYS A 332 -4.61 -19.16 -15.08
CA LYS A 332 -3.23 -19.27 -15.60
C LYS A 332 -2.25 -18.41 -14.79
N THR A 333 -2.62 -17.17 -14.49
CA THR A 333 -1.84 -16.26 -13.64
C THR A 333 -1.63 -16.83 -12.23
N TRP A 334 -2.68 -17.34 -11.59
CA TRP A 334 -2.58 -17.89 -10.23
C TRP A 334 -1.81 -19.21 -10.18
N LYS A 335 -1.88 -20.04 -11.22
CA LYS A 335 -1.01 -21.22 -11.36
C LYS A 335 0.47 -20.84 -11.51
N ALA A 336 0.78 -19.73 -12.19
CA ALA A 336 2.15 -19.22 -12.27
C ALA A 336 2.67 -18.78 -10.89
N ILE A 337 1.83 -18.11 -10.08
CA ILE A 337 2.14 -17.78 -8.69
C ILE A 337 2.36 -19.05 -7.87
N ALA A 338 1.46 -20.03 -7.96
CA ALA A 338 1.57 -21.29 -7.23
C ALA A 338 2.88 -22.03 -7.53
N LYS A 339 3.31 -22.05 -8.79
CA LYS A 339 4.59 -22.65 -9.19
C LYS A 339 5.78 -21.95 -8.53
N ASP A 340 5.78 -20.62 -8.42
CA ASP A 340 6.86 -19.88 -7.76
C ASP A 340 6.79 -20.05 -6.23
N TYR A 341 5.57 -20.00 -5.67
CA TYR A 341 5.32 -20.22 -4.25
C TYR A 341 5.79 -21.61 -3.77
N HIS A 342 5.51 -22.69 -4.51
CA HIS A 342 5.98 -24.03 -4.15
C HIS A 342 7.50 -24.12 -4.11
N LYS A 343 8.20 -23.46 -5.05
CA LYS A 343 9.67 -23.37 -5.03
C LYS A 343 10.18 -22.64 -3.78
N ILE A 344 9.53 -21.55 -3.37
CA ILE A 344 9.88 -20.81 -2.13
C ILE A 344 9.70 -21.72 -0.90
N CYS A 345 8.67 -22.55 -0.90
CA CYS A 345 8.38 -23.49 0.18
C CYS A 345 9.18 -24.80 0.13
N GLY A 346 10.04 -25.01 -0.87
CA GLY A 346 10.77 -26.26 -1.07
C GLY A 346 9.86 -27.46 -1.39
N LYS A 347 8.72 -27.21 -2.04
CA LYS A 347 7.72 -28.20 -2.44
C LYS A 347 7.73 -28.45 -3.95
#